data_AF-A0ABD2TED4-F1
#
_entry.id   AF-A0ABD2TED4-F1
#
_cell.length_a   1.000
_cell.length_b   1.000
_cell.length_c   1.000
_cell.angle_alpha   90.00
_cell.angle_beta   90.00
_cell.angle_gamma   90.00
#
_symmetry.space_group_name_H-M   'P 1'
#
loop_
_entity.id
_entity.type
_entity.pdbx_description
1 polymer ?
#
loop_
_entity_poly.entity_id
_entity_poly.type
_entity_poly.pdbx_seq_one_letter_code
_entity_poly.pdbx_strand_id
1 'polypeptide(L)'
;MSIKKLFPLAIGLDVRGRTHTGCIVNGVRFHVQRRDELRKSQYCGIVVAGYHENQEIDIYGIIVDILELEYVEENRVLLFKCKWFDLRKKTGMRKDNNFTSICVKRFWYEHDSFVLAT
;
A
#
# COMPACT_ATOMS: atom_id res chain seq x y z
N MET A 1 -21.59 12.10 7.73
CA MET A 1 -20.37 12.89 7.37
C MET A 1 -20.83 14.30 7.03
N SER A 2 -20.35 15.34 7.73
CA SER A 2 -20.83 16.72 7.56
C SER A 2 -20.19 17.39 6.33
N ILE A 3 -20.96 18.18 5.56
CA ILE A 3 -20.53 18.91 4.35
C ILE A 3 -19.23 19.70 4.55
N LYS A 4 -18.97 20.18 5.77
CA LYS A 4 -17.74 20.91 6.12
C LYS A 4 -16.46 20.08 5.95
N LYS A 5 -16.52 18.75 6.06
CA LYS A 5 -15.36 17.87 5.85
C LYS A 5 -15.02 17.65 4.37
N LEU A 6 -15.95 17.93 3.45
CA LEU A 6 -15.75 17.70 2.02
C LEU A 6 -15.05 18.87 1.33
N PHE A 7 -15.23 20.08 1.86
CA PHE A 7 -14.71 21.33 1.28
C PHE A 7 -13.18 21.34 1.13
N PRO A 8 -12.37 20.92 2.14
CA PRO A 8 -10.91 20.94 2.00
C PRO A 8 -10.36 19.94 0.98
N LEU A 9 -11.06 18.82 0.75
CA LEU A 9 -10.73 17.83 -0.28
C LEU A 9 -11.02 18.36 -1.69
N ALA A 10 -12.00 19.24 -1.83
CA ALA A 10 -12.44 19.80 -3.12
C ALA A 10 -11.56 20.96 -3.63
N ILE A 11 -10.82 21.64 -2.73
CA ILE A 11 -9.94 22.77 -3.09
C ILE A 11 -8.67 22.30 -3.81
N GLY A 12 -8.33 21.02 -3.72
CA GLY A 12 -7.15 20.43 -4.32
C GLY A 12 -5.96 20.34 -3.37
N LEU A 13 -4.87 19.77 -3.88
CA LEU A 13 -3.66 19.49 -3.10
C LEU A 13 -2.88 20.79 -2.84
N ASP A 14 -2.56 21.11 -1.58
CA ASP A 14 -1.48 22.06 -1.29
C ASP A 14 -0.18 21.25 -1.41
N VAL A 15 0.49 21.32 -2.57
CA VAL A 15 1.52 20.35 -2.97
C VAL A 15 2.82 20.53 -2.16
N ARG A 16 2.80 20.02 -0.93
CA ARG A 16 3.99 19.79 -0.09
C ARG A 16 4.09 18.28 0.20
N GLY A 17 4.36 17.51 -0.84
CA GLY A 17 4.53 16.06 -0.74
C GLY A 17 5.81 15.72 0.04
N ARG A 18 5.68 14.97 1.14
CA ARG A 18 6.83 14.44 1.91
C ARG A 18 6.92 12.94 1.70
N THR A 19 8.14 12.41 1.70
CA THR A 19 8.37 10.96 1.69
C THR A 19 8.89 10.48 3.04
N HIS A 20 8.46 9.28 3.43
CA HIS A 20 8.81 8.66 4.71
C HIS A 20 9.46 7.30 4.49
N THR A 21 10.42 6.94 5.36
CA THR A 21 11.00 5.58 5.36
C THR A 21 10.23 4.60 6.26
N GLY A 22 9.21 5.09 6.94
CA GLY A 22 8.28 4.27 7.72
C GLY A 22 7.25 5.12 8.45
N CYS A 23 6.14 4.50 8.83
CA CYS A 23 5.04 5.12 9.54
C CYS A 23 4.36 4.10 10.47
N ILE A 24 3.43 4.58 11.29
CA ILE A 24 2.51 3.74 12.05
C ILE A 24 1.10 4.14 11.63
N VAL A 25 0.30 3.18 11.18
CA VAL A 25 -1.10 3.36 10.79
C VAL A 25 -1.92 2.37 11.60
N ASN A 26 -2.90 2.87 12.36
CA ASN A 26 -3.75 2.06 13.24
C ASN A 26 -2.97 1.10 14.16
N GLY A 27 -1.84 1.56 14.70
CA GLY A 27 -0.98 0.77 15.59
C GLY A 27 -0.06 -0.24 14.88
N VAL A 28 -0.17 -0.40 13.55
CA VAL A 28 0.69 -1.26 12.75
C VAL A 28 1.84 -0.46 12.15
N ARG A 29 3.06 -0.99 12.27
CA ARG A 29 4.27 -0.35 11.76
C ARG A 29 4.55 -0.81 10.33
N PHE A 30 4.77 0.15 9.45
CA PHE A 30 5.13 -0.09 8.05
C PHE A 30 6.44 0.60 7.70
N HIS A 31 7.26 -0.04 6.87
CA HIS A 31 8.51 0.53 6.36
C HIS A 31 8.58 0.39 4.84
N VAL A 32 9.40 1.24 4.21
CA VAL A 32 9.80 1.05 2.81
C VAL A 32 10.80 -0.10 2.69
N GLN A 33 10.71 -0.88 1.61
CA GLN A 33 11.54 -2.06 1.35
C GLN A 33 13.04 -1.80 1.58
N ARG A 34 13.58 -0.69 1.04
CA ARG A 34 15.01 -0.33 1.18
C ARG A 34 15.49 -0.23 2.63
N ARG A 35 14.60 0.09 3.57
CA ARG A 35 14.91 0.19 4.99
C ARG A 35 14.92 -1.19 5.66
N ASP A 36 14.05 -2.09 5.19
CA ASP A 36 13.89 -3.43 5.75
C ASP A 36 14.90 -4.42 5.22
N GLU A 37 15.44 -4.23 4.01
CA GLU A 37 16.51 -5.07 3.46
C GLU A 37 17.75 -5.14 4.37
N LEU A 38 17.96 -4.12 5.21
CA LEU A 38 19.06 -4.05 6.16
C LEU A 38 18.71 -4.60 7.55
N ARG A 39 17.51 -5.18 7.73
CA ARG A 39 16.95 -5.54 9.04
C ARG A 39 16.45 -6.98 9.08
N LYS A 40 16.47 -7.55 10.28
CA LYS A 40 15.99 -8.92 10.54
C LYS A 40 14.46 -9.04 10.44
N SER A 41 13.73 -7.96 10.76
CA SER A 41 12.27 -7.91 10.71
C SER A 41 11.79 -7.24 9.44
N GLN A 42 10.80 -7.85 8.77
CA GLN A 42 10.14 -7.31 7.59
C GLN A 42 8.83 -6.62 7.99
N TYR A 43 8.72 -5.34 7.68
CA TYR A 43 7.56 -4.45 7.89
C TYR A 43 7.10 -3.78 6.58
N CYS A 44 7.67 -4.17 5.43
CA CYS A 44 7.33 -3.63 4.13
C CYS A 44 6.29 -4.45 3.37
N GLY A 45 5.94 -5.65 3.85
CA GLY A 45 4.89 -6.47 3.25
C GLY A 45 3.50 -5.91 3.58
N ILE A 46 2.60 -5.94 2.60
CA ILE A 46 1.21 -5.52 2.77
C ILE A 46 0.26 -6.47 2.03
N VAL A 47 -0.94 -6.60 2.56
CA VAL A 47 -2.10 -7.22 1.91
C VAL A 47 -3.24 -6.21 1.88
N VAL A 48 -3.92 -6.12 0.74
CA VAL A 48 -5.11 -5.28 0.57
C VAL A 48 -6.20 -6.09 -0.11
N ALA A 49 -7.46 -5.83 0.26
CA ALA A 49 -8.59 -6.31 -0.53
C ALA A 49 -8.61 -5.54 -1.86
N GLY A 50 -8.74 -6.26 -2.97
CA GLY A 50 -8.85 -5.69 -4.31
C GLY A 50 -9.71 -6.54 -5.22
N TYR A 51 -9.90 -6.10 -6.45
CA TYR A 51 -10.74 -6.80 -7.43
C TYR A 51 -9.92 -7.21 -8.65
N HIS A 52 -9.99 -8.48 -9.03
CA HIS A 52 -9.39 -9.02 -10.24
C HIS A 52 -10.37 -9.98 -10.92
N GLU A 53 -10.59 -9.83 -12.22
CA GLU A 53 -11.50 -10.70 -13.00
C GLU A 53 -12.89 -10.86 -12.35
N ASN A 54 -13.47 -9.75 -11.87
CA ASN A 54 -14.76 -9.69 -11.16
C ASN A 54 -14.82 -10.50 -9.86
N GLN A 55 -13.69 -10.80 -9.25
CA GLN A 55 -13.59 -11.46 -7.95
C GLN A 55 -12.83 -10.56 -6.97
N GLU A 56 -13.35 -10.46 -5.75
CA GLU A 56 -12.60 -9.88 -4.65
C GLU A 56 -11.48 -10.84 -4.23
N ILE A 57 -10.25 -10.35 -4.19
CA ILE A 57 -9.06 -11.11 -3.86
C ILE A 57 -8.17 -10.31 -2.91
N ASP A 58 -7.40 -11.03 -2.10
CA ASP A 58 -6.27 -10.47 -1.38
C ASP A 58 -5.13 -10.20 -2.38
N ILE A 59 -4.74 -8.93 -2.51
CA ILE A 59 -3.59 -8.50 -3.29
C ILE A 59 -2.41 -8.29 -2.34
N TYR A 60 -1.31 -8.99 -2.60
CA TYR A 60 -0.10 -8.93 -1.78
C TYR A 60 0.97 -8.11 -2.48
N GLY A 61 1.71 -7.32 -1.71
CA GLY A 61 2.78 -6.51 -2.27
C GLY A 61 3.80 -6.07 -1.24
N ILE A 62 4.73 -5.25 -1.71
CA ILE A 62 5.77 -4.62 -0.90
C ILE A 62 5.73 -3.10 -1.06
N ILE A 63 5.79 -2.39 0.05
CA ILE A 63 5.85 -0.93 0.10
C ILE A 63 7.23 -0.49 -0.36
N VAL A 64 7.28 0.24 -1.48
CA VAL A 64 8.53 0.80 -2.02
C VAL A 64 8.69 2.28 -1.69
N ASP A 65 7.58 2.99 -1.44
CA ASP A 65 7.59 4.38 -0.99
C ASP A 65 6.37 4.70 -0.13
N ILE A 66 6.50 5.69 0.75
CA ILE A 66 5.41 6.19 1.60
C ILE A 66 5.35 7.70 1.38
N LEU A 67 4.25 8.16 0.81
CA LEU A 67 4.00 9.56 0.48
C LEU A 67 3.00 10.13 1.48
N GLU A 68 3.34 11.24 2.11
CA GLU A 68 2.40 12.06 2.87
C GLU A 68 1.96 13.23 2.00
N LEU A 69 0.65 13.29 1.74
CA LEU A 69 0.04 14.40 1.04
C LEU A 69 -0.72 15.27 2.05
N GLU A 70 -0.46 16.57 1.99
CA GLU A 70 -1.11 17.59 2.81
C GLU A 70 -2.18 18.30 1.95
N TYR A 71 -3.42 18.26 2.41
CA TYR A 71 -4.54 19.02 1.86
C TYR A 71 -4.78 20.25 2.74
N VAL A 72 -5.64 21.16 2.27
CA VAL A 72 -6.04 22.36 3.00
C VAL A 72 -6.55 21.99 4.41
N GLU A 73 -6.31 22.87 5.38
CA GLU A 73 -6.69 22.71 6.79
C GLU A 73 -5.98 21.54 7.51
N GLU A 74 -4.69 21.30 7.21
CA GLU A 74 -3.85 20.27 7.87
C GLU A 74 -4.38 18.83 7.70
N ASN A 75 -5.24 18.59 6.71
CA ASN A 75 -5.72 17.25 6.40
C ASN A 75 -4.61 16.46 5.70
N ARG A 76 -4.01 15.49 6.41
CA ARG A 76 -2.93 14.67 5.86
C ARG A 76 -3.40 13.26 5.55
N VAL A 77 -2.95 12.74 4.42
CA VAL A 77 -3.15 11.34 4.04
C VAL A 77 -1.83 10.68 3.71
N LEU A 78 -1.72 9.38 4.00
CA LEU A 78 -0.59 8.57 3.62
C LEU A 78 -0.98 7.68 2.45
N LEU A 79 -0.21 7.75 1.36
CA LEU A 79 -0.28 6.83 0.24
C LEU A 79 0.94 5.90 0.29
N PHE A 80 0.68 4.60 0.20
CA PHE A 80 1.74 3.62 0.00
C PHE A 80 1.87 3.34 -1.48
N LYS A 81 3.08 3.55 -2.01
CA LYS A 81 3.47 3.04 -3.31
C LYS A 81 3.96 1.61 -3.12
N CYS A 82 3.36 0.68 -3.85
CA CYS A 82 3.59 -0.74 -3.70
C CYS A 82 4.03 -1.36 -5.03
N LYS A 83 4.83 -2.43 -4.94
CA LYS A 83 4.95 -3.41 -6.01
C LYS A 83 4.07 -4.60 -5.66
N TRP A 84 3.11 -4.91 -6.51
CA TRP A 84 2.16 -5.99 -6.30
C TRP A 84 2.69 -7.28 -6.90
N PHE A 85 2.62 -8.38 -6.17
CA PHE A 85 3.06 -9.67 -6.68
C PHE A 85 2.05 -10.24 -7.69
N ASP A 86 2.56 -10.98 -8.67
CA ASP A 86 1.73 -11.75 -9.59
C ASP A 86 1.07 -12.92 -8.84
N LEU A 87 -0.26 -13.00 -8.85
CA LEU A 87 -1.04 -14.00 -8.11
C LEU A 87 -1.65 -15.10 -8.99
N ARG A 88 -1.21 -15.24 -10.26
CA ARG A 88 -1.66 -16.34 -11.13
C ARG A 88 -1.49 -17.69 -10.43
N LYS A 89 -2.55 -18.50 -10.44
CA LYS A 89 -2.52 -19.85 -9.85
C LYS A 89 -1.40 -20.68 -10.51
N LYS A 90 -0.72 -21.50 -9.71
CA LYS A 90 0.42 -22.38 -10.08
C LYS A 90 1.76 -21.68 -10.37
N THR A 91 1.77 -20.40 -10.74
CA THR A 91 3.01 -19.69 -11.13
C THR A 91 3.35 -18.51 -10.22
N GLY A 92 2.33 -17.81 -9.73
CA GLY A 92 2.45 -16.63 -8.87
C GLY A 92 2.10 -16.93 -7.40
N MET A 93 1.03 -17.70 -7.16
CA MET A 93 0.58 -18.03 -5.81
C MET A 93 0.19 -19.51 -5.68
N ARG A 94 0.51 -20.09 -4.52
CA ARG A 94 0.11 -21.42 -4.09
C ARG A 94 -0.51 -21.34 -2.69
N LYS A 95 -1.72 -21.88 -2.56
CA LYS A 95 -2.40 -22.01 -1.27
C LYS A 95 -2.34 -23.47 -0.85
N ASP A 96 -1.64 -23.73 0.25
CA ASP A 96 -1.64 -24.98 0.98
C ASP A 96 -2.50 -24.77 2.25
N ASN A 97 -3.01 -25.84 2.89
CA ASN A 97 -4.05 -25.76 3.93
C ASN A 97 -3.96 -24.55 4.87
N ASN A 98 -2.77 -24.27 5.43
CA ASN A 98 -2.54 -23.18 6.38
C ASN A 98 -1.62 -22.07 5.88
N PHE A 99 -1.08 -22.17 4.66
CA PHE A 99 -0.04 -21.28 4.16
C PHE A 99 -0.31 -20.80 2.75
N THR A 100 -0.12 -19.50 2.53
CA THR A 100 -0.08 -18.92 1.18
C THR A 100 1.36 -18.60 0.83
N SER A 101 1.87 -19.23 -0.23
CA SER A 101 3.21 -19.00 -0.76
C SER A 101 3.12 -18.20 -2.07
N ILE A 102 3.94 -17.16 -2.19
CA ILE A 102 3.88 -16.18 -3.28
C ILE A 102 5.26 -16.05 -3.93
N CYS A 103 5.29 -16.03 -5.26
CA CYS A 103 6.50 -15.82 -6.04
C CYS A 103 6.86 -14.33 -6.08
N VAL A 104 7.86 -13.93 -5.30
CA VAL A 104 8.29 -12.52 -5.16
C VAL A 104 9.15 -11.98 -6.32
N LYS A 105 9.26 -12.73 -7.42
CA LYS A 105 10.05 -12.36 -8.61
C LYS A 105 9.21 -11.81 -9.76
N ARG A 106 7.88 -11.78 -9.61
CA ARG A 106 6.93 -11.38 -10.64
C ARG A 106 5.96 -10.37 -10.07
N PHE A 107 5.62 -9.37 -10.88
CA PHE A 107 4.81 -8.24 -10.44
C PHE A 107 3.62 -8.00 -11.38
N TRP A 108 2.60 -7.36 -10.83
CA TRP A 108 1.38 -6.92 -11.50
C TRP A 108 1.11 -5.45 -11.19
N TYR A 109 0.14 -4.89 -11.93
CA TYR A 109 -0.40 -3.55 -11.68
C TYR A 109 0.68 -2.47 -11.53
N GLU A 110 1.72 -2.51 -12.38
CA GLU A 110 2.83 -1.56 -12.33
C GLU A 110 2.39 -0.09 -12.52
N HIS A 111 1.23 0.12 -13.14
CA HIS A 111 0.61 1.43 -13.33
C HIS A 111 -0.45 1.78 -12.28
N ASP A 112 -0.82 0.82 -11.41
CA ASP A 112 -1.78 1.00 -10.33
C ASP A 112 -1.17 0.56 -8.99
N SER A 113 -0.18 1.35 -8.56
CA SER A 113 0.71 1.00 -7.46
C SER A 113 0.37 1.67 -6.14
N PHE A 114 -0.70 2.46 -6.05
CA PHE A 114 -0.97 3.28 -4.88
C PHE A 114 -2.17 2.76 -4.10
N VAL A 115 -2.00 2.66 -2.77
CA VAL A 115 -3.10 2.43 -1.84
C VAL A 115 -3.10 3.48 -0.75
N LEU A 116 -4.29 3.89 -0.34
CA LEU A 116 -4.48 4.78 0.79
C LEU A 116 -4.30 4.00 2.09
N ALA A 117 -3.54 4.54 3.03
CA ALA A 117 -3.44 3.99 4.36
C ALA A 117 -4.61 4.53 5.22
N THR A 118 -5.45 3.62 5.72
CA THR A 118 -6.68 3.94 6.46
C THR A 118 -6.77 3.19 7.77
#